data_AF-S9U826-F1
#
_entry.id   AF-S9U826-F1
#
_cell.length_a   1.000
_cell.length_b   1.000
_cell.length_c   1.000
_cell.angle_alpha   90.00
_cell.angle_beta   90.00
_cell.angle_gamma   90.00
#
_symmetry.space_group_name_H-M   'P 1'
#
loop_
_entity.id
_entity.type
_entity.pdbx_description
1 polymer ?
#
loop_
_entity_poly.entity_id
_entity_poly.type
_entity_poly.pdbx_seq_one_letter_code
_entity_poly.pdbx_strand_id
1 'polypeptide(L)' 'MNPADVVVEKEDWGSYMRADIKLLMDADMVAVLPGWEQSRGARIEVDLAEALEMKMITIDKLIVGGETA' A
#
# COMPACT_ATOMS: atom_id res chain seq x y z
N MET A 1 3.24 -4.71 -6.49
CA MET A 1 4.33 -3.70 -6.54
C MET A 1 4.49 -3.12 -5.14
N ASN A 2 5.70 -2.71 -4.74
CA ASN A 2 5.96 -2.18 -3.40
C ASN A 2 6.26 -0.68 -3.47
N PRO A 3 5.45 0.19 -2.83
CA PRO A 3 5.68 1.63 -2.79
C PRO A 3 7.07 2.04 -2.27
N ALA A 4 7.66 1.26 -1.36
CA ALA A 4 8.97 1.57 -0.78
C ALA A 4 10.13 1.50 -1.80
N ASP A 5 9.92 0.89 -2.96
CA ASP A 5 10.94 0.75 -4.01
C ASP A 5 10.85 1.85 -5.10
N VAL A 6 9.93 2.80 -4.93
CA VAL A 6 9.71 3.89 -5.89
C VAL A 6 10.84 4.91 -5.84
N VAL A 7 11.32 5.33 -7.01
CA VAL A 7 12.28 6.42 -7.14
C VAL A 7 11.57 7.64 -7.73
N VAL A 8 11.70 8.79 -7.08
CA VAL A 8 11.12 10.07 -7.51
C VAL A 8 12.22 11.08 -7.82
N GLU A 9 11.96 12.00 -8.75
CA GLU A 9 12.94 13.03 -9.14
C GLU A 9 13.29 14.00 -7.99
N LYS A 10 12.31 14.24 -7.10
CA LYS A 10 12.48 15.07 -5.92
C LYS A 10 12.20 14.25 -4.68
N GLU A 11 13.21 14.05 -3.85
CA GLU A 11 13.14 13.24 -2.62
C GLU A 11 12.44 13.99 -1.48
N ASP A 12 11.19 14.37 -1.69
CA ASP A 12 10.33 14.94 -0.67
C ASP A 12 9.08 14.08 -0.45
N TRP A 13 8.53 14.15 0.76
CA TRP A 13 7.39 13.32 1.17
C TRP A 13 6.18 13.44 0.22
N GLY A 14 5.91 14.65 -0.31
CA GLY A 14 4.79 14.86 -1.21
C GLY A 14 5.01 14.22 -2.58
N SER A 15 6.25 14.18 -3.05
CA SER A 15 6.62 13.51 -4.31
C SER A 15 6.48 11.99 -4.18
N TYR A 16 6.95 11.39 -3.08
CA TYR A 16 6.74 9.97 -2.79
C TYR A 16 5.26 9.63 -2.69
N MET A 17 4.48 10.35 -1.88
CA MET A 17 3.04 10.07 -1.74
C MET A 17 2.27 10.13 -3.06
N ARG A 18 2.62 11.06 -3.95
CA ARG A 18 1.98 11.14 -5.27
C ARG A 18 2.32 9.94 -6.15
N ALA A 19 3.54 9.42 -6.04
CA ALA A 19 3.95 8.23 -6.77
C ALA A 19 3.28 6.98 -6.18
N ASP A 20 3.22 6.88 -4.85
CA ASP A 20 2.57 5.77 -4.15
C ASP A 20 1.07 5.70 -4.46
N ILE A 21 0.37 6.85 -4.46
CA ILE A 21 -1.05 6.92 -4.86
C ILE A 21 -1.24 6.47 -6.32
N LYS A 22 -0.32 6.81 -7.24
CA LYS A 22 -0.42 6.31 -8.63
C LYS A 22 -0.31 4.79 -8.67
N LEU A 23 0.64 4.21 -7.93
CA LEU A 23 0.77 2.76 -7.84
C LEU A 23 -0.47 2.10 -7.24
N LEU A 24 -1.07 2.74 -6.23
CA LEU A 24 -2.32 2.29 -5.64
C LEU A 24 -3.44 2.24 -6.68
N MET A 25 -3.54 3.24 -7.56
CA MET A 25 -4.57 3.26 -8.62
C MET A 25 -4.38 2.16 -9.67
N ASP A 26 -3.16 1.66 -9.84
CA ASP A 26 -2.85 0.55 -10.74
C ASP A 26 -3.01 -0.83 -10.08
N ALA A 27 -3.32 -0.89 -8.77
CA ALA A 27 -3.37 -2.12 -8.00
C ALA A 27 -4.78 -2.75 -7.95
N ASP A 28 -4.86 -4.08 -8.07
CA ASP A 28 -6.12 -4.82 -7.90
C ASP A 28 -6.52 -5.00 -6.41
N MET A 29 -5.53 -4.97 -5.51
CA MET A 29 -5.71 -5.13 -4.07
C MET A 29 -4.56 -4.49 -3.28
N VAL A 30 -4.83 -4.17 -2.01
CA VAL A 30 -3.85 -3.60 -1.07
C VAL A 30 -3.49 -4.63 -0.01
N ALA A 31 -2.20 -4.87 0.18
CA ALA A 31 -1.69 -5.65 1.30
C ALA A 31 -1.04 -4.73 2.32
N VAL A 32 -1.50 -4.78 3.57
CA VAL A 32 -0.97 -3.95 4.66
C VAL A 32 -0.08 -4.74 5.61
N LEU A 33 0.99 -4.11 6.08
CA LEU A 33 1.93 -4.69 7.05
C LEU A 33 1.45 -4.45 8.50
N PRO A 34 1.83 -5.30 9.46
CA PRO A 34 1.51 -5.07 10.87
C PRO A 34 2.02 -3.71 11.35
N GLY A 35 1.17 -2.93 12.01
CA GLY A 35 1.52 -1.60 12.50
C GLY A 35 1.46 -0.48 11.45
N TRP A 36 0.89 -0.74 10.27
CA TRP A 36 0.66 0.28 9.22
C TRP A 36 -0.07 1.52 9.77
N GLU A 37 -0.91 1.35 10.78
CA GLU A 37 -1.68 2.41 11.44
C GLU A 37 -0.77 3.49 12.03
N GLN A 38 0.51 3.19 12.29
CA GLN A 38 1.49 4.15 12.80
C GLN A 38 2.16 4.96 11.68
N SER A 39 2.13 4.48 10.43
CA SER A 39 2.70 5.17 9.28
C SER A 39 1.75 6.22 8.71
N ARG A 40 2.20 7.47 8.62
CA ARG A 40 1.42 8.55 8.01
C ARG A 40 1.06 8.28 6.55
N GLY A 41 1.98 7.70 5.78
CA GLY A 41 1.74 7.38 4.37
C GLY A 41 0.73 6.25 4.23
N ALA A 42 0.98 5.13 4.92
CA ALA A 42 0.11 3.96 4.84
C ALA A 42 -1.33 4.25 5.26
N ARG A 43 -1.55 5.12 6.27
CA ARG A 43 -2.91 5.56 6.62
C ARG A 43 -3.63 6.24 5.46
N ILE A 44 -2.94 7.13 4.75
CA ILE A 44 -3.53 7.84 3.60
C ILE A 44 -3.89 6.85 2.49
N GLU A 45 -3.01 5.87 2.22
CA GLU A 45 -3.25 4.85 1.21
C GLU A 45 -4.43 3.94 1.58
N VAL A 46 -4.51 3.50 2.84
CA VAL A 46 -5.61 2.66 3.32
C VAL A 46 -6.93 3.42 3.32
N ASP A 47 -6.97 4.66 3.82
CA ASP A 47 -8.18 5.48 3.80
C ASP A 47 -8.69 5.68 2.36
N LEU A 48 -7.78 5.91 1.40
CA LEU A 48 -8.12 6.05 -0.01
C LEU A 48 -8.60 4.71 -0.61
N ALA A 49 -7.93 3.60 -0.31
CA ALA A 49 -8.32 2.27 -0.76
C ALA A 49 -9.70 1.87 -0.24
N GLU A 50 -10.01 2.17 1.03
CA GLU A 50 -11.34 1.99 1.62
C GLU A 50 -12.40 2.83 0.91
N ALA A 51 -12.12 4.12 0.67
CA ALA A 51 -13.03 5.02 -0.02
C ALA A 51 -13.31 4.59 -1.48
N LEU A 52 -12.38 3.87 -2.10
CA LEU A 52 -12.51 3.30 -3.44
C LEU A 52 -13.06 1.86 -3.43
N GLU A 53 -13.45 1.34 -2.27
CA GLU A 53 -13.96 -0.03 -2.09
C GLU A 53 -12.98 -1.11 -2.60
N MET A 54 -11.68 -0.85 -2.51
CA MET A 54 -10.64 -1.78 -2.93
C MET A 54 -10.54 -2.98 -1.98
N LYS A 55 -10.11 -4.13 -2.51
CA LYS A 55 -9.83 -5.31 -1.69
C LYS A 55 -8.59 -5.08 -0.85
N MET A 56 -8.68 -5.35 0.45
CA MET A 56 -7.56 -5.22 1.37
C MET A 56 -7.30 -6.50 2.17
N ILE A 57 -6.03 -6.80 2.44
CA ILE A 57 -5.61 -7.94 3.23
C ILE A 57 -4.42 -7.59 4.13
N THR A 58 -4.35 -8.18 5.32
CA THR A 58 -3.13 -8.10 6.13
C THR A 58 -2.10 -9.12 5.62
N ILE A 59 -0.82 -8.77 5.65
CA ILE A 59 0.21 -9.65 5.07
C ILE A 59 0.27 -11.03 5.74
N ASP A 60 -0.03 -11.12 7.04
CA ASP A 60 -0.08 -12.40 7.75
C ASP A 60 -1.11 -13.35 7.13
N LYS A 61 -2.25 -12.82 6.67
CA LYS A 61 -3.28 -13.59 5.98
C LYS A 61 -2.91 -13.92 4.54
N LEU A 62 -2.12 -13.05 3.89
CA LEU A 62 -1.63 -13.27 2.54
C LEU A 62 -0.62 -14.42 2.49
N ILE A 63 0.33 -14.46 3.44
CA ILE A 63 1.40 -15.47 3.48
C ILE A 63 0.81 -16.85 3.83
N VAL A 64 -0.17 -16.92 4.75
CA VAL A 64 -0.82 -18.18 5.14
C VAL A 64 -1.64 -18.80 4.00
N GLY A 65 -2.08 -18.01 3.02
CA GLY A 65 -2.74 -18.51 1.80
C GLY A 65 -1.80 -19.09 0.74
N GLY A 66 -0.47 -19.00 0.94
CA GLY A 66 0.55 -19.45 -0.02
C GLY A 66 1.18 -20.82 0.28
N GLU A 67 1.01 -21.35 1.49
CA GLU A 67 1.47 -22.69 1.90
C GLU A 67 0.27 -23.58 2.21
N THR A 68 -0.39 -24.09 1.17
CA THR A 68 -1.11 -25.37 1.15
C THR A 68 -1.45 -25.69 -0.30
N ALA A 69 -0.45 -26.22 -1.01
CA ALA A 69 -0.62 -27.02 -2.22
C ALA A 69 0.46 -28.10 -2.24
#